data_AF-A0A2H3SJW2-F1
#
_entry.id   AF-A0A2H3SJW2-F1
#
_cell.length_a   1.000
_cell.length_b   1.000
_cell.length_c   1.000
_cell.angle_alpha   90.00
_cell.angle_beta   90.00
_cell.angle_gamma   90.00
#
_symmetry.space_group_name_H-M   'P 1'
#
loop_
_entity.id
_entity.type
_entity.pdbx_description
1 polymer ?
#
loop_
_entity_poly.entity_id
_entity_poly.type
_entity_poly.pdbx_seq_one_letter_code
_entity_poly.pdbx_strand_id
1 'polypeptide(L)'
;MESLQKKFLDSFALICSTSAKSGETASAVCMEQGHPTGTVLRLARNLGVPQQLLQRLNDVLDDLAAASSTELPIQQKEHQLLLKIVDLTRLRIESILQRLRDPKTQQCSKKVVDNLRKDTVFSDDPEKAGFATWMERLPVLMSLEPNAESAVLVPHIKWASRAKWVYSEHLEALFCPGEEELPDWVFQIYKLGRYFAAAKAIIKLAIKQPFLFTSIHIEVINAPDQEGFTLGNDLAALKTALQKLTDEDHDKLISQLGQIWLTGDPELRFR
;
A
#
# COMPACT_ATOMS: atom_id res chain seq x y z
N MET A 1 -12.49 -4.15 -22.18
CA MET A 1 -12.07 -5.44 -21.60
C MET A 1 -10.70 -5.34 -20.94
N GLU A 2 -9.70 -4.76 -21.62
CA GLU A 2 -8.35 -4.51 -21.07
C GLU A 2 -8.33 -3.75 -19.73
N SER A 3 -9.30 -2.85 -19.50
CA SER A 3 -9.35 -2.06 -18.27
C SER A 3 -9.65 -2.86 -16.99
N LEU A 4 -10.35 -4.00 -17.09
CA LEU A 4 -10.64 -4.84 -15.91
C LEU A 4 -9.44 -5.71 -15.55
N GLN A 5 -8.78 -6.29 -16.56
CA GLN A 5 -7.57 -7.10 -16.36
C GLN A 5 -6.42 -6.24 -15.84
N LYS A 6 -6.23 -5.03 -16.38
CA LYS A 6 -5.25 -4.06 -15.84
C LYS A 6 -5.52 -3.72 -14.37
N LYS A 7 -6.77 -3.39 -14.02
CA LYS A 7 -7.15 -3.09 -12.63
C LYS A 7 -6.94 -4.29 -11.69
N PHE A 8 -7.21 -5.50 -12.18
CA PHE A 8 -6.91 -6.73 -11.45
C PHE A 8 -5.40 -6.85 -11.22
N LEU A 9 -4.56 -6.70 -12.24
CA LEU A 9 -3.11 -6.81 -12.13
C LEU A 9 -2.53 -5.78 -11.17
N ASP A 10 -2.95 -4.51 -11.29
CA ASP A 10 -2.54 -3.45 -10.36
C ASP A 10 -2.94 -3.76 -8.91
N SER A 11 -4.11 -4.36 -8.72
CA SER A 11 -4.64 -4.77 -7.41
C SER A 11 -3.94 -6.01 -6.87
N PHE A 12 -3.60 -6.97 -7.74
CA PHE A 12 -2.89 -8.18 -7.37
C PHE A 12 -1.43 -7.86 -7.00
N ALA A 13 -0.76 -6.98 -7.77
CA ALA A 13 0.56 -6.46 -7.44
C ALA A 13 0.60 -5.73 -6.08
N LEU A 14 -0.47 -5.00 -5.74
CA LEU A 14 -0.61 -4.36 -4.43
C LEU A 14 -0.57 -5.40 -3.30
N ILE A 15 -1.30 -6.51 -3.44
CA ILE A 15 -1.35 -7.54 -2.40
C ILE A 15 -0.09 -8.41 -2.38
N CYS A 16 0.57 -8.65 -3.50
CA CYS A 16 1.87 -9.34 -3.53
C CYS A 16 3.01 -8.54 -2.88
N SER A 17 2.81 -7.23 -2.72
CA SER A 17 3.73 -6.36 -1.99
C SER A 17 3.36 -6.36 -0.51
N THR A 18 3.88 -7.32 0.25
CA THR A 18 3.49 -7.57 1.66
C THR A 18 4.38 -6.90 2.69
N SER A 19 5.60 -6.51 2.31
CA SER A 19 6.55 -5.92 3.25
C SER A 19 6.39 -4.40 3.37
N ALA A 20 6.62 -3.91 4.60
CA ALA A 20 6.74 -2.47 4.86
C ALA A 20 8.07 -1.90 4.33
N LYS A 21 9.08 -2.75 4.10
CA LYS A 21 10.38 -2.39 3.54
C LYS A 21 10.34 -2.52 2.01
N SER A 22 10.88 -1.53 1.31
CA SER A 22 10.88 -1.45 -0.16
C SER A 22 11.57 -2.64 -0.86
N GLY A 23 12.47 -3.34 -0.17
CA GLY A 23 13.22 -4.49 -0.72
C GLY A 23 12.43 -5.78 -0.90
N GLU A 24 11.28 -5.95 -0.23
CA GLU A 24 10.51 -7.20 -0.25
C GLU A 24 9.12 -6.98 -0.88
N THR A 25 9.07 -6.19 -1.94
CA THR A 25 7.83 -5.88 -2.67
C THR A 25 7.75 -6.66 -3.98
N ALA A 26 6.55 -6.73 -4.56
CA ALA A 26 6.38 -7.23 -5.90
C ALA A 26 6.96 -6.22 -6.89
N SER A 27 7.84 -6.71 -7.77
CA SER A 27 8.48 -5.93 -8.82
C SER A 27 7.60 -5.89 -10.06
N ALA A 28 6.99 -7.04 -10.39
CA ALA A 28 6.07 -7.16 -11.51
C ALA A 28 5.05 -8.29 -11.28
N VAL A 29 3.83 -8.08 -11.80
CA VAL A 29 2.81 -9.11 -11.95
C VAL A 29 2.26 -9.03 -13.37
N CYS A 30 2.30 -10.13 -14.11
CA CYS A 30 1.78 -10.22 -15.47
C CYS A 30 0.83 -11.40 -15.61
N MET A 31 -0.09 -11.32 -16.57
CA MET A 31 -1.04 -12.40 -16.87
C MET A 31 -0.86 -12.86 -18.32
N GLU A 32 -0.59 -14.15 -18.50
CA GLU A 32 -0.51 -14.82 -19.80
C GLU A 32 -1.76 -15.68 -20.00
N GLN A 33 -2.39 -15.54 -21.16
CA GLN A 33 -3.61 -16.27 -21.55
C GLN A 33 -3.31 -17.19 -22.74
N GLY A 34 -4.06 -18.28 -22.85
CA GLY A 34 -3.92 -19.23 -23.97
C GLY A 34 -2.80 -20.25 -23.80
N HIS A 35 -2.21 -20.36 -22.61
CA HIS A 35 -1.26 -21.44 -22.30
C HIS A 35 -2.02 -22.78 -22.14
N PRO A 36 -1.45 -23.92 -22.55
CA PRO A 36 -2.10 -25.22 -22.42
C PRO A 36 -2.51 -25.59 -20.98
N THR A 37 -1.82 -25.03 -19.98
CA THR A 37 -2.09 -25.25 -18.55
C THR A 37 -3.07 -24.25 -17.94
N GLY A 38 -3.62 -23.32 -18.73
CA GLY A 38 -4.56 -22.29 -18.28
C GLY A 38 -3.98 -20.89 -18.25
N THR A 39 -4.53 -20.03 -17.41
CA THR A 39 -4.05 -18.65 -17.22
C THR A 39 -2.84 -18.66 -16.30
N VAL A 40 -1.73 -18.05 -16.71
CA VAL A 40 -0.51 -17.97 -15.88
C VAL A 40 -0.38 -16.57 -15.30
N LEU A 41 -0.23 -16.46 -13.99
CA LEU A 41 0.19 -15.23 -13.31
C LEU A 41 1.68 -15.28 -13.02
N ARG A 42 2.47 -14.53 -13.78
CA ARG A 42 3.90 -14.34 -13.54
C ARG A 42 4.08 -13.40 -12.36
N LEU A 43 4.77 -13.85 -11.31
CA LEU A 43 5.09 -13.03 -10.14
C LEU A 43 6.60 -12.88 -9.97
N ALA A 44 7.09 -11.65 -10.02
CA ALA A 44 8.48 -11.30 -9.70
C ALA A 44 8.52 -10.47 -8.41
N ARG A 45 9.45 -10.79 -7.51
CA ARG A 45 9.74 -10.04 -6.27
C ARG A 45 11.24 -9.81 -6.16
N ASN A 46 11.63 -8.66 -5.63
CA ASN A 46 13.03 -8.24 -5.51
C ASN A 46 13.92 -9.23 -4.75
N LEU A 47 13.39 -9.88 -3.71
CA LEU A 47 14.10 -10.89 -2.91
C LEU A 47 13.46 -12.29 -3.01
N GLY A 48 12.83 -12.57 -4.15
CA GLY A 48 12.12 -13.82 -4.37
C GLY A 48 10.78 -13.93 -3.63
N VAL A 49 10.08 -15.05 -3.87
CA VAL A 49 8.75 -15.31 -3.31
C VAL A 49 8.87 -16.42 -2.26
N PRO A 50 8.69 -16.12 -0.96
CA PRO A 50 8.62 -17.13 0.07
C PRO A 50 7.49 -18.12 -0.21
N GLN A 51 7.74 -19.41 0.01
CA GLN A 51 6.74 -20.46 -0.23
C GLN A 51 5.43 -20.23 0.53
N GLN A 52 5.50 -19.72 1.76
CA GLN A 52 4.32 -19.37 2.55
C GLN A 52 3.48 -18.25 1.90
N LEU A 53 4.13 -17.26 1.27
CA LEU A 53 3.44 -16.21 0.54
C LEU A 53 2.79 -16.77 -0.73
N LEU A 54 3.51 -17.62 -1.47
CA LEU A 54 2.97 -18.28 -2.66
C LEU A 54 1.73 -19.11 -2.33
N GLN A 55 1.77 -19.89 -1.23
CA GLN A 55 0.63 -20.68 -0.77
C GLN A 55 -0.57 -19.78 -0.48
N ARG A 56 -0.39 -18.70 0.30
CA ARG A 56 -1.47 -17.76 0.61
C ARG A 56 -2.04 -17.04 -0.63
N LEU A 57 -1.20 -16.78 -1.64
CA LEU A 57 -1.65 -16.18 -2.90
C LEU A 57 -2.43 -17.20 -3.75
N ASN A 58 -2.03 -18.47 -3.76
CA ASN A 58 -2.83 -19.54 -4.38
C ASN A 58 -4.18 -19.72 -3.67
N ASP A 59 -4.22 -19.66 -2.33
CA ASP A 59 -5.48 -19.69 -1.59
C ASP A 59 -6.43 -18.53 -1.98
N VAL A 60 -5.87 -17.37 -2.37
CA VAL A 60 -6.65 -16.25 -2.91
C VAL A 60 -7.17 -16.60 -4.30
N LEU A 61 -6.37 -17.21 -5.17
CA LEU A 61 -6.81 -17.61 -6.51
C LEU A 61 -7.90 -18.69 -6.49
N ASP A 62 -7.79 -19.65 -5.57
CA ASP A 62 -8.80 -20.69 -5.36
C ASP A 62 -10.15 -20.08 -4.95
N ASP A 63 -10.13 -19.11 -4.02
CA ASP A 63 -11.34 -18.36 -3.65
C ASP A 63 -11.96 -17.63 -4.85
N LEU A 64 -11.12 -17.07 -5.74
CA LEU A 64 -11.60 -16.36 -6.94
C LEU A 64 -12.19 -17.31 -7.98
N ALA A 65 -11.60 -18.50 -8.15
CA ALA A 65 -12.18 -19.54 -8.98
C ALA A 65 -13.55 -20.00 -8.44
N ALA A 66 -13.71 -20.08 -7.12
CA ALA A 66 -14.98 -20.37 -6.47
C ALA A 66 -15.96 -19.18 -6.47
N ALA A 67 -15.48 -17.94 -6.57
CA ALA A 67 -16.29 -16.73 -6.48
C ALA A 67 -17.31 -16.61 -7.62
N SER A 68 -17.08 -17.21 -8.78
CA SER A 68 -18.06 -17.24 -9.86
C SER A 68 -19.14 -18.29 -9.69
N SER A 69 -18.86 -19.35 -8.93
CA SER A 69 -19.73 -20.52 -8.79
C SER A 69 -20.61 -20.47 -7.53
N THR A 70 -20.25 -19.62 -6.57
CA THR A 70 -20.98 -19.46 -5.30
C THR A 70 -22.13 -18.46 -5.41
N GLU A 71 -23.28 -18.76 -4.80
CA GLU A 71 -24.46 -17.86 -4.77
C GLU A 71 -24.33 -16.71 -3.75
N LEU A 72 -23.16 -16.57 -3.10
CA LEU A 72 -22.96 -15.50 -2.12
C LEU A 72 -23.12 -14.10 -2.75
N PRO A 73 -23.75 -13.15 -2.05
CA PRO A 73 -23.81 -11.76 -2.48
C PRO A 73 -22.41 -11.19 -2.72
N ILE A 74 -22.26 -10.32 -3.74
CA ILE A 74 -20.98 -9.72 -4.12
C ILE A 74 -20.32 -9.03 -2.92
N GLN A 75 -21.09 -8.34 -2.09
CA GLN A 75 -20.59 -7.63 -0.90
C GLN A 75 -19.97 -8.58 0.13
N GLN A 76 -20.50 -9.80 0.25
CA GLN A 76 -19.97 -10.83 1.15
C GLN A 76 -18.67 -11.42 0.58
N LYS A 77 -18.62 -11.69 -0.73
CA LYS A 77 -17.39 -12.12 -1.43
C LYS A 77 -16.28 -11.07 -1.30
N GLU A 78 -16.61 -9.79 -1.53
CA GLU A 78 -15.69 -8.67 -1.34
C GLU A 78 -15.19 -8.58 0.11
N HIS A 79 -16.05 -8.84 1.09
CA HIS A 79 -15.67 -8.80 2.50
C HIS A 79 -14.74 -9.94 2.90
N GLN A 80 -15.04 -11.17 2.46
CA GLN A 80 -14.20 -12.35 2.71
C GLN A 80 -12.81 -12.21 2.07
N LEU A 81 -12.75 -11.76 0.81
CA LEU A 81 -11.48 -11.49 0.16
C LEU A 81 -10.71 -10.38 0.88
N LEU A 82 -11.40 -9.31 1.31
CA LEU A 82 -10.74 -8.22 2.02
C LEU A 82 -10.10 -8.70 3.33
N LEU A 83 -10.72 -9.61 4.09
CA LEU A 83 -10.11 -10.20 5.28
C LEU A 83 -8.77 -10.87 4.94
N LYS A 84 -8.74 -11.72 3.90
CA LYS A 84 -7.51 -12.37 3.44
C LYS A 84 -6.45 -11.37 2.99
N ILE A 85 -6.85 -10.32 2.26
CA ILE A 85 -5.93 -9.26 1.82
C ILE A 85 -5.33 -8.54 3.03
N VAL A 86 -6.12 -8.24 4.06
CA VAL A 86 -5.65 -7.57 5.27
C VAL A 86 -4.62 -8.44 5.99
N ASP A 87 -4.88 -9.73 6.15
CA ASP A 87 -3.92 -10.66 6.76
C ASP A 87 -2.63 -10.80 5.95
N LEU A 88 -2.76 -10.87 4.63
CA LEU A 88 -1.63 -11.01 3.70
C LEU A 88 -0.74 -9.75 3.68
N THR A 89 -1.33 -8.57 3.86
CA THR A 89 -0.64 -7.27 3.80
C THR A 89 -0.49 -6.59 5.17
N ARG A 90 -0.63 -7.36 6.25
CA ARG A 90 -0.68 -6.90 7.64
C ARG A 90 0.44 -5.91 7.99
N LEU A 91 1.69 -6.24 7.70
CA LEU A 91 2.85 -5.38 8.02
C LEU A 91 2.77 -4.01 7.35
N ARG A 92 2.21 -3.92 6.13
CA ARG A 92 2.02 -2.63 5.45
C ARG A 92 0.87 -1.84 6.04
N ILE A 93 -0.24 -2.51 6.38
CA ILE A 93 -1.36 -1.85 7.04
C ILE A 93 -0.90 -1.31 8.40
N GLU A 94 -0.18 -2.10 9.19
CA GLU A 94 0.47 -1.68 10.43
C GLU A 94 1.35 -0.44 10.24
N SER A 95 2.22 -0.44 9.23
CA SER A 95 3.08 0.70 8.92
C SER A 95 2.28 1.97 8.55
N ILE A 96 1.17 1.82 7.81
CA ILE A 96 0.27 2.94 7.48
C ILE A 96 -0.39 3.48 8.76
N LEU A 97 -0.90 2.60 9.63
CA LEU A 97 -1.53 2.99 10.90
C LEU A 97 -0.55 3.68 11.84
N GLN A 98 0.69 3.20 11.93
CA GLN A 98 1.75 3.84 12.71
C GLN A 98 2.01 5.29 12.26
N ARG A 99 2.03 5.55 10.94
CA ARG A 99 2.18 6.91 10.41
C ARG A 99 0.99 7.80 10.73
N LEU A 100 -0.22 7.24 10.73
CA LEU A 100 -1.44 7.97 11.11
C LEU A 100 -1.51 8.32 12.60
N ARG A 101 -0.76 7.60 13.45
CA ARG A 101 -0.67 7.85 14.90
C ARG A 101 0.27 8.96 15.30
N ASP A 102 0.92 9.63 14.34
CA ASP A 102 1.77 10.78 14.64
C ASP A 102 0.99 11.85 15.44
N PRO A 103 1.50 12.31 16.60
CA PRO A 103 0.77 13.24 17.46
C PRO A 103 0.38 14.55 16.77
N LYS A 104 1.22 15.07 15.86
CA LYS A 104 0.91 16.29 15.10
C LYS A 104 -0.25 16.05 14.16
N THR A 105 -0.24 14.91 13.47
CA THR A 105 -1.32 14.45 12.60
C THR A 105 -2.65 14.31 13.36
N GLN A 106 -2.62 13.66 14.53
CA GLN A 106 -3.81 13.49 15.38
C GLN A 106 -4.36 14.82 15.90
N GLN A 107 -3.48 15.75 16.29
CA GLN A 107 -3.90 17.06 16.76
C GLN A 107 -4.52 17.89 15.63
N CYS A 108 -3.92 17.85 14.43
CA CYS A 108 -4.43 18.53 13.25
C CYS A 108 -5.82 18.01 12.86
N SER A 109 -5.96 16.68 12.76
CA SER A 109 -7.23 16.06 12.37
C SER A 109 -8.34 16.35 13.37
N LYS A 110 -8.05 16.29 14.68
CA LYS A 110 -9.03 16.59 15.73
C LYS A 110 -9.56 18.01 15.64
N LYS A 111 -8.68 19.01 15.47
CA LYS A 111 -9.08 20.42 15.30
C LYS A 111 -10.02 20.59 14.11
N VAL A 112 -9.73 19.92 13.00
CA VAL A 112 -10.56 20.01 11.79
C VAL A 112 -11.91 19.34 11.97
N VAL A 113 -11.96 18.15 12.58
CA VAL A 113 -13.22 17.49 12.92
C VAL A 113 -14.08 18.35 13.86
N ASP A 114 -13.46 18.99 14.87
CA ASP A 114 -14.16 19.86 15.80
C ASP A 114 -14.70 21.14 15.12
N ASN A 115 -13.99 21.68 14.12
CA ASN A 115 -14.47 22.82 13.33
C ASN A 115 -15.61 22.42 12.39
N LEU A 116 -15.46 21.31 11.67
CA LEU A 116 -16.51 20.77 10.79
C LEU A 116 -17.81 20.53 11.56
N ARG A 117 -17.73 19.98 12.79
CA ARG A 117 -18.90 19.79 13.65
C ARG A 117 -19.65 21.10 13.92
N LYS A 118 -18.93 22.19 14.20
CA LYS A 118 -19.54 23.51 14.47
C LYS A 118 -20.21 24.08 13.22
N ASP A 119 -19.59 23.90 12.05
CA ASP A 119 -20.11 24.41 10.78
C ASP A 119 -21.31 23.61 10.27
N THR A 120 -21.37 22.29 10.52
CA THR A 120 -22.47 21.43 10.05
C THR A 120 -23.78 21.56 10.81
N VAL A 121 -23.81 22.20 11.99
CA VAL A 121 -25.06 22.44 12.74
C VAL A 121 -26.07 23.27 11.93
N PHE A 122 -25.60 23.95 10.86
CA PHE A 122 -26.39 24.91 10.07
C PHE A 122 -26.47 24.59 8.57
N SER A 123 -26.08 23.39 8.12
CA SER A 123 -26.02 23.04 6.70
C SER A 123 -27.13 22.08 6.28
N ASP A 124 -28.02 22.51 5.37
CA ASP A 124 -29.06 21.68 4.75
C ASP A 124 -28.53 20.80 3.58
N ASP A 125 -27.25 20.93 3.22
CA ASP A 125 -26.61 20.15 2.15
C ASP A 125 -26.31 18.70 2.61
N PRO A 126 -26.98 17.68 2.02
CA PRO A 126 -26.83 16.29 2.41
C PRO A 126 -25.43 15.72 2.10
N GLU A 127 -24.73 16.23 1.08
CA GLU A 127 -23.39 15.75 0.74
C GLU A 127 -22.36 16.22 1.77
N LYS A 128 -22.44 17.50 2.18
CA LYS A 128 -21.63 18.06 3.26
C LYS A 128 -21.89 17.37 4.60
N ALA A 129 -23.15 17.10 4.93
CA ALA A 129 -23.52 16.35 6.13
C ALA A 129 -22.93 14.92 6.11
N GLY A 130 -22.95 14.26 4.95
CA GLY A 130 -22.32 12.95 4.74
C GLY A 130 -20.80 12.98 4.91
N PHE A 131 -20.13 14.00 4.37
CA PHE A 131 -18.69 14.18 4.53
C PHE A 131 -18.29 14.45 5.99
N ALA A 132 -19.02 15.31 6.70
CA ALA A 132 -18.76 15.57 8.11
C ALA A 132 -18.91 14.30 8.95
N THR A 133 -20.02 13.56 8.76
CA THR A 133 -20.24 12.25 9.42
C THR A 133 -19.13 11.25 9.11
N TRP A 134 -18.59 11.27 7.88
CA TRP A 134 -17.44 10.45 7.51
C TRP A 134 -16.18 10.87 8.26
N MET A 135 -15.89 12.18 8.35
CA MET A 135 -14.74 12.74 9.08
C MET A 135 -14.77 12.45 10.59
N GLU A 136 -15.94 12.30 11.21
CA GLU A 136 -16.06 11.99 12.64
C GLU A 136 -15.40 10.66 13.04
N ARG A 137 -15.23 9.72 12.10
CA ARG A 137 -14.58 8.43 12.37
C ARG A 137 -13.05 8.49 12.25
N LEU A 138 -12.51 9.59 11.74
CA LEU A 138 -11.07 9.77 11.56
C LEU A 138 -10.26 9.63 12.87
N PRO A 139 -10.68 10.23 14.01
CA PRO A 139 -9.95 10.06 15.27
C PRO A 139 -9.90 8.60 15.73
N VAL A 140 -10.97 7.84 15.51
CA VAL A 140 -11.04 6.41 15.87
C VAL A 140 -10.04 5.60 15.05
N LEU A 141 -9.95 5.83 13.74
CA LEU A 141 -8.94 5.19 12.89
C LEU A 141 -7.52 5.53 13.38
N MET A 142 -7.27 6.81 13.68
CA MET A 142 -5.96 7.28 14.10
C MET A 142 -5.57 6.81 15.50
N SER A 143 -6.50 6.30 16.30
CA SER A 143 -6.23 5.71 17.63
C SER A 143 -6.12 4.19 17.60
N LEU A 144 -6.32 3.52 16.45
CA LEU A 144 -6.27 2.06 16.38
C LEU A 144 -4.87 1.53 16.72
N GLU A 145 -4.84 0.43 17.45
CA GLU A 145 -3.62 -0.35 17.64
C GLU A 145 -3.16 -0.92 16.29
N PRO A 146 -1.88 -0.76 15.91
CA PRO A 146 -1.40 -1.23 14.61
C PRO A 146 -1.66 -2.73 14.41
N ASN A 147 -1.49 -3.52 15.46
CA ASN A 147 -1.66 -4.97 15.47
C ASN A 147 -3.13 -5.42 15.65
N ALA A 148 -4.11 -4.54 15.43
CA ALA A 148 -5.52 -4.88 15.53
C ALA A 148 -5.88 -6.08 14.62
N GLU A 149 -6.89 -6.84 15.04
CA GLU A 149 -7.39 -7.98 14.29
C GLU A 149 -8.02 -7.57 12.95
N SER A 150 -7.98 -8.45 11.96
CA SER A 150 -8.50 -8.16 10.61
C SER A 150 -9.98 -7.81 10.61
N ALA A 151 -10.78 -8.47 11.47
CA ALA A 151 -12.19 -8.16 11.64
C ALA A 151 -12.43 -6.71 12.11
N VAL A 152 -11.53 -6.17 12.93
CA VAL A 152 -11.56 -4.79 13.40
C VAL A 152 -11.08 -3.84 12.31
N LEU A 153 -10.02 -4.18 11.58
CA LEU A 153 -9.43 -3.33 10.53
C LEU A 153 -10.34 -3.15 9.32
N VAL A 154 -11.08 -4.18 8.91
CA VAL A 154 -11.86 -4.18 7.67
C VAL A 154 -12.89 -3.05 7.59
N PRO A 155 -13.74 -2.79 8.60
CA PRO A 155 -14.64 -1.65 8.61
C PRO A 155 -13.93 -0.30 8.36
N HIS A 156 -12.74 -0.12 8.94
CA HIS A 156 -11.95 1.10 8.78
C HIS A 156 -11.33 1.22 7.38
N ILE A 157 -10.90 0.11 6.78
CA ILE A 157 -10.40 0.09 5.40
C ILE A 157 -11.53 0.40 4.41
N LYS A 158 -12.73 -0.16 4.63
CA LYS A 158 -13.93 0.18 3.83
C LYS A 158 -14.27 1.66 3.98
N TRP A 159 -14.23 2.20 5.20
CA TRP A 159 -14.40 3.63 5.46
C TRP A 159 -13.36 4.48 4.71
N ALA A 160 -12.09 4.10 4.76
CA ALA A 160 -10.98 4.83 4.14
C ALA A 160 -11.08 4.88 2.61
N SER A 161 -11.67 3.85 1.99
CA SER A 161 -11.88 3.82 0.53
C SER A 161 -12.74 4.98 0.00
N ARG A 162 -13.63 5.53 0.84
CA ARG A 162 -14.50 6.65 0.47
C ARG A 162 -13.72 7.96 0.35
N ALA A 163 -12.56 8.09 1.00
CA ALA A 163 -11.74 9.29 0.96
C ALA A 163 -11.39 9.69 -0.48
N LYS A 164 -10.93 8.73 -1.29
CA LYS A 164 -10.52 9.01 -2.68
C LYS A 164 -11.69 8.96 -3.67
N TRP A 165 -12.67 8.08 -3.45
CA TRP A 165 -13.71 7.79 -4.45
C TRP A 165 -15.06 8.45 -4.21
N VAL A 166 -15.25 9.09 -3.06
CA VAL A 166 -16.49 9.79 -2.71
C VAL A 166 -16.20 11.22 -2.25
N TYR A 167 -15.11 11.42 -1.49
CA TYR A 167 -14.84 12.67 -0.79
C TYR A 167 -13.55 13.37 -1.21
N SER A 168 -12.98 13.07 -2.39
CA SER A 168 -11.71 13.67 -2.83
C SER A 168 -11.83 15.18 -2.94
N GLU A 169 -12.87 15.68 -3.61
CA GLU A 169 -13.11 17.10 -3.82
C GLU A 169 -13.33 17.85 -2.50
N HIS A 170 -14.00 17.19 -1.53
CA HIS A 170 -14.22 17.76 -0.20
C HIS A 170 -12.92 17.84 0.60
N LEU A 171 -12.05 16.83 0.49
CA LEU A 171 -10.72 16.83 1.12
C LEU A 171 -9.80 17.89 0.50
N GLU A 172 -9.82 18.03 -0.83
CA GLU A 172 -9.07 19.05 -1.55
C GLU A 172 -9.55 20.46 -1.17
N ALA A 173 -10.86 20.71 -1.19
CA ALA A 173 -11.41 22.00 -0.80
C ALA A 173 -11.08 22.37 0.66
N LEU A 174 -10.98 21.38 1.55
CA LEU A 174 -10.72 21.61 2.97
C LEU A 174 -9.23 21.78 3.31
N PHE A 175 -8.34 21.08 2.61
CA PHE A 175 -6.93 20.97 2.97
C PHE A 175 -5.95 21.51 1.93
N CYS A 176 -6.42 21.87 0.74
CA CYS A 176 -5.64 22.41 -0.37
C CYS A 176 -6.27 23.74 -0.89
N PRO A 177 -6.58 24.73 -0.02
CA PRO A 177 -7.04 26.02 -0.53
C PRO A 177 -5.87 26.80 -1.14
N GLY A 178 -5.84 26.93 -2.47
CA GLY A 178 -4.90 27.83 -3.16
C GLY A 178 -3.51 27.24 -3.45
N GLU A 179 -3.46 26.03 -4.04
CA GLU A 179 -2.24 25.36 -4.55
C GLU A 179 -1.33 24.67 -3.50
N GLU A 180 -1.74 24.57 -2.23
CA GLU A 180 -1.01 23.78 -1.23
C GLU A 180 -1.18 22.26 -1.45
N GLU A 181 -0.16 21.43 -1.19
CA GLU A 181 -0.34 19.98 -1.28
C GLU A 181 -1.23 19.42 -0.16
N LEU A 182 -2.01 18.37 -0.47
CA LEU A 182 -2.78 17.65 0.54
C LEU A 182 -1.86 17.13 1.66
N PRO A 183 -2.29 17.17 2.94
CA PRO A 183 -1.51 16.63 4.04
C PRO A 183 -1.18 15.14 3.86
N ASP A 184 0.03 14.75 4.26
CA ASP A 184 0.54 13.37 4.14
C ASP A 184 -0.39 12.30 4.70
N TRP A 185 -1.12 12.61 5.78
CA TRP A 185 -2.04 11.68 6.40
C TRP A 185 -3.25 11.36 5.51
N VAL A 186 -3.68 12.28 4.64
CA VAL A 186 -4.74 12.03 3.65
C VAL A 186 -4.27 10.96 2.67
N PHE A 187 -3.01 11.05 2.22
CA PHE A 187 -2.42 10.02 1.36
C PHE A 187 -2.28 8.67 2.07
N GLN A 188 -2.05 8.63 3.39
CA GLN A 188 -2.07 7.38 4.15
C GLN A 188 -3.48 6.75 4.17
N ILE A 189 -4.54 7.56 4.30
CA ILE A 189 -5.93 7.08 4.19
C ILE A 189 -6.21 6.56 2.79
N TYR A 190 -5.74 7.24 1.74
CA TYR A 190 -5.88 6.74 0.37
C TYR A 190 -5.17 5.40 0.20
N LYS A 191 -3.94 5.26 0.72
CA LYS A 191 -3.20 3.98 0.70
C LYS A 191 -3.98 2.88 1.42
N LEU A 192 -4.59 3.18 2.56
CA LEU A 192 -5.42 2.22 3.29
C LEU A 192 -6.68 1.82 2.48
N GLY A 193 -7.40 2.80 1.95
CA GLY A 193 -8.62 2.59 1.17
C GLY A 193 -8.41 1.80 -0.13
N ARG A 194 -7.18 1.81 -0.68
CA ARG A 194 -6.82 1.03 -1.88
C ARG A 194 -6.98 -0.47 -1.68
N TYR A 195 -6.85 -1.01 -0.46
CA TYR A 195 -7.04 -2.44 -0.22
C TYR A 195 -8.48 -2.89 -0.46
N PHE A 196 -9.48 -2.08 -0.07
CA PHE A 196 -10.86 -2.40 -0.41
C PHE A 196 -11.13 -2.22 -1.91
N ALA A 197 -10.59 -1.17 -2.54
CA ALA A 197 -10.69 -1.00 -3.98
C ALA A 197 -10.07 -2.19 -4.75
N ALA A 198 -8.96 -2.73 -4.26
CA ALA A 198 -8.32 -3.93 -4.78
C ALA A 198 -9.21 -5.16 -4.65
N ALA A 199 -9.77 -5.42 -3.46
CA ALA A 199 -10.71 -6.52 -3.25
C ALA A 199 -11.89 -6.48 -4.26
N LYS A 200 -12.48 -5.28 -4.45
CA LYS A 200 -13.56 -5.08 -5.43
C LYS A 200 -13.13 -5.35 -6.87
N ALA A 201 -11.96 -4.84 -7.27
CA ALA A 201 -11.45 -5.02 -8.62
C ALA A 201 -11.15 -6.50 -8.93
N ILE A 202 -10.55 -7.20 -7.96
CA ILE A 202 -10.18 -8.61 -8.07
C ILE A 202 -11.45 -9.48 -8.20
N ILE A 203 -12.41 -9.33 -7.28
CA ILE A 203 -13.70 -10.07 -7.33
C ILE A 203 -14.48 -9.74 -8.61
N LYS A 204 -14.49 -8.48 -9.02
CA LYS A 204 -15.20 -8.07 -10.24
C LYS A 204 -14.67 -8.78 -11.48
N LEU A 205 -13.34 -8.96 -11.61
CA LEU A 205 -12.79 -9.72 -12.72
C LEU A 205 -13.20 -11.20 -12.64
N ALA A 206 -13.09 -11.82 -11.47
CA ALA A 206 -13.45 -13.22 -11.26
C ALA A 206 -14.92 -13.52 -11.64
N ILE A 207 -15.84 -12.65 -11.26
CA ILE A 207 -17.26 -12.79 -11.60
C ILE A 207 -17.51 -12.54 -13.10
N LYS A 208 -16.83 -11.57 -13.70
CA LYS A 208 -17.09 -11.16 -15.10
C LYS A 208 -16.38 -12.05 -16.12
N GLN A 209 -15.26 -12.68 -15.75
CA GLN A 209 -14.42 -13.50 -16.62
C GLN A 209 -13.99 -14.77 -15.87
N PRO A 210 -14.94 -15.64 -15.48
CA PRO A 210 -14.65 -16.83 -14.68
C PRO A 210 -13.70 -17.81 -15.37
N PHE A 211 -13.74 -17.86 -16.71
CA PHE A 211 -12.85 -18.69 -17.52
C PHE A 211 -11.36 -18.39 -17.29
N LEU A 212 -11.01 -17.17 -16.86
CA LEU A 212 -9.62 -16.85 -16.52
C LEU A 212 -9.15 -17.58 -15.27
N PHE A 213 -10.06 -17.96 -14.36
CA PHE A 213 -9.74 -18.51 -13.04
C PHE A 213 -9.89 -20.03 -12.96
N THR A 214 -10.48 -20.70 -13.96
CA THR A 214 -10.72 -22.15 -13.95
C THR A 214 -9.44 -22.99 -13.87
N SER A 215 -8.30 -22.44 -14.31
CA SER A 215 -6.97 -23.09 -14.21
C SER A 215 -5.87 -22.03 -14.01
N ILE A 216 -6.18 -20.99 -13.25
CA ILE A 216 -5.19 -19.94 -12.97
C ILE A 216 -4.16 -20.44 -11.96
N HIS A 217 -2.89 -20.14 -12.20
CA HIS A 217 -1.82 -20.48 -11.27
C HIS A 217 -0.72 -19.44 -11.31
N ILE A 218 0.08 -19.40 -10.25
CA ILE A 218 1.20 -18.47 -10.14
C ILE A 218 2.49 -19.18 -10.55
N GLU A 219 3.19 -18.61 -11.51
CA GLU A 219 4.57 -18.98 -11.83
C GLU A 219 5.51 -17.90 -11.30
N VAL A 220 6.39 -18.29 -10.38
CA VAL A 220 7.37 -17.39 -9.78
C VAL A 220 8.52 -17.18 -10.75
N ILE A 221 8.82 -15.91 -11.03
CA ILE A 221 10.06 -15.51 -11.68
C ILE A 221 11.10 -15.34 -10.57
N ASN A 222 12.13 -16.18 -10.59
CA ASN A 222 13.22 -16.09 -9.64
C ASN A 222 13.92 -14.75 -9.75
N ALA A 223 14.18 -14.12 -8.59
CA ALA A 223 15.03 -12.96 -8.55
C ALA A 223 16.43 -13.36 -9.04
N PRO A 224 17.12 -12.51 -9.82
CA PRO A 224 18.53 -12.75 -10.10
C PRO A 224 19.31 -12.78 -8.79
N ASP A 225 20.40 -13.54 -8.78
CA ASP A 225 21.30 -13.57 -7.64
C ASP A 225 21.74 -12.13 -7.32
N GLN A 226 21.66 -11.76 -6.04
CA GLN A 226 22.12 -10.46 -5.60
C GLN A 226 23.65 -10.44 -5.72
N GLU A 227 24.18 -9.68 -6.66
CA GLU A 227 25.62 -9.44 -6.71
C GLU A 227 26.02 -8.56 -5.54
N GLY A 228 26.95 -9.06 -4.72
CA GLY A 228 27.59 -8.26 -3.70
C GLY A 228 28.45 -7.20 -4.37
N PHE A 229 27.96 -5.97 -4.45
CA PHE A 229 28.80 -4.85 -4.83
C PHE A 229 29.68 -4.49 -3.62
N THR A 230 30.99 -4.59 -3.79
CA THR A 230 31.96 -4.10 -2.82
C THR A 230 32.86 -3.09 -3.51
N LEU A 231 33.16 -2.00 -2.83
CA LEU A 231 34.19 -1.05 -3.27
C LEU A 231 35.61 -1.60 -2.99
N GLY A 232 35.70 -2.85 -2.52
CA GLY A 232 36.94 -3.59 -2.27
C GLY A 232 37.88 -2.87 -1.32
N ASN A 233 39.13 -2.70 -1.75
CA ASN A 233 40.18 -2.04 -0.98
C ASN A 233 40.34 -0.54 -1.29
N ASP A 234 39.37 0.10 -1.96
CA ASP A 234 39.47 1.54 -2.25
C ASP A 234 39.24 2.37 -0.98
N LEU A 235 40.34 2.64 -0.26
CA LEU A 235 40.36 3.37 1.00
C LEU A 235 39.81 4.81 0.90
N ALA A 236 39.60 5.34 -0.32
CA ALA A 236 39.13 6.70 -0.57
C ALA A 236 37.83 6.73 -1.40
N ALA A 237 37.05 5.64 -1.39
CA ALA A 237 35.88 5.51 -2.23
C ALA A 237 34.78 6.53 -1.89
N LEU A 238 34.55 6.81 -0.61
CA LEU A 238 33.58 7.83 -0.17
C LEU A 238 34.04 9.22 -0.59
N LYS A 239 35.32 9.55 -0.36
CA LYS A 239 35.89 10.83 -0.77
C LYS A 239 35.77 11.04 -2.28
N THR A 240 36.09 10.01 -3.07
CA THR A 240 35.98 10.05 -4.53
C THR A 240 34.53 10.22 -4.99
N ALA A 241 33.58 9.57 -4.31
CA ALA A 241 32.16 9.73 -4.61
C ALA A 241 31.66 11.15 -4.29
N LEU A 242 32.03 11.70 -3.13
CA LEU A 242 31.67 13.06 -2.74
C LEU A 242 32.26 14.10 -3.69
N GLN A 243 33.51 13.91 -4.13
CA GLN A 243 34.16 14.76 -5.15
C GLN A 243 33.42 14.81 -6.48
N LYS A 244 32.72 13.74 -6.86
CA LYS A 244 31.92 13.70 -8.09
C LYS A 244 30.53 14.29 -7.92
N LEU A 245 30.00 14.32 -6.69
CA LEU A 245 28.62 14.72 -6.40
C LEU A 245 28.50 16.19 -6.04
N THR A 246 29.54 16.79 -5.47
CA THR A 246 29.51 18.17 -4.98
C THR A 246 30.90 18.80 -4.97
N ASP A 247 30.95 20.11 -5.19
CA ASP A 247 32.16 20.94 -5.08
C ASP A 247 32.38 21.47 -3.65
N GLU A 248 31.56 21.05 -2.68
CA GLU A 248 31.73 21.39 -1.27
C GLU A 248 32.96 20.74 -0.63
N ASP A 249 33.33 21.19 0.58
CA ASP A 249 34.43 20.62 1.34
C ASP A 249 34.18 19.15 1.70
N HIS A 250 34.84 18.25 0.98
CA HIS A 250 34.67 16.80 1.10
C HIS A 250 35.08 16.27 2.47
N ASP A 251 36.13 16.82 3.09
CA ASP A 251 36.61 16.35 4.40
C ASP A 251 35.61 16.71 5.50
N LYS A 252 34.98 17.89 5.39
CA LYS A 252 33.86 18.29 6.25
C LYS A 252 32.64 17.39 6.07
N LEU A 253 32.27 17.05 4.84
CA LEU A 253 31.15 16.15 4.55
C LEU A 253 31.39 14.73 5.07
N ILE A 254 32.59 14.19 4.90
CA ILE A 254 32.99 12.89 5.47
C ILE A 254 32.85 12.91 6.98
N SER A 255 33.34 13.97 7.64
CA SER A 255 33.21 14.11 9.09
C SER A 255 31.75 14.18 9.55
N GLN A 256 30.88 14.88 8.81
CA GLN A 256 29.45 14.96 9.11
C GLN A 256 28.76 13.60 8.94
N LEU A 257 29.09 12.88 7.87
CA LEU A 257 28.61 11.51 7.66
C LEU A 257 29.05 10.57 8.78
N GLY A 258 30.27 10.71 9.29
CA GLY A 258 30.72 9.97 10.47
C GLY A 258 29.85 10.19 11.71
N GLN A 259 29.41 11.43 11.95
CA GLN A 259 28.48 11.75 13.04
C GLN A 259 27.08 11.17 12.80
N ILE A 260 26.56 11.29 11.58
CA ILE A 260 25.22 10.78 11.22
C ILE A 260 25.18 9.25 11.28
N TRP A 261 26.22 8.60 10.78
CA TRP A 261 26.31 7.15 10.77
C TRP A 261 26.76 6.59 12.12
N LEU A 262 27.30 7.41 13.03
CA LEU A 262 27.89 6.96 14.29
C LEU A 262 29.08 6.00 14.04
N THR A 263 30.01 6.42 13.18
CA THR A 263 31.26 5.68 12.90
C THR A 263 32.47 6.61 13.00
N GLY A 264 33.58 6.08 13.55
CA GLY A 264 34.87 6.77 13.55
C GLY A 264 35.61 6.68 12.21
N ASP A 265 35.17 5.76 11.33
CA ASP A 265 35.71 5.57 9.99
C ASP A 265 34.54 5.49 8.98
N PRO A 266 34.16 6.62 8.36
CA PRO A 266 33.09 6.67 7.36
C PRO A 266 33.47 5.97 6.04
N GLU A 267 34.75 5.97 5.68
CA GLU A 267 35.28 5.30 4.48
C GLU A 267 35.14 3.77 4.61
N LEU A 268 35.53 3.22 5.76
CA LEU A 268 35.34 1.79 6.04
C LEU A 268 33.86 1.39 6.04
N ARG A 269 32.97 2.26 6.49
CA ARG A 269 31.52 1.99 6.51
C ARG A 269 30.86 2.14 5.14
N PHE A 270 31.41 2.98 4.27
CA PHE A 270 30.90 3.19 2.92
C PHE A 270 31.26 2.05 1.97
N ARG A 271 32.40 1.41 2.19
CA ARG A 271 32.85 0.21 1.44
C ARG A 271 32.08 -1.05 1.80
#